data_AF-A0A974Y4H4-F1
#
_entry.id   AF-A0A974Y4H4-F1
#
_cell.length_a   1.000
_cell.length_b   1.000
_cell.length_c   1.000
_cell.angle_alpha   90.00
_cell.angle_beta   90.00
_cell.angle_gamma   90.00
#
_symmetry.space_group_name_H-M   'P 1'
#
loop_
_entity.id
_entity.type
_entity.pdbx_description
1 polymer ?
#
loop_
_entity_poly.entity_id
_entity_poly.type
_entity_poly.pdbx_seq_one_letter_code
_entity_poly.pdbx_strand_id
1 'polypeptide(L)' 'MSRRTKIDLSKPADIRRLKGENQSDFWFRFGVTQSGGSRYEGDREIPKPVKILMALYLSGVIDDQKIADACGAAGVKR' A
#
# COMPACT_ATOMS: atom_id res chain seq x y z
N MET A 1 18.01 16.93 11.74
CA MET A 1 16.92 16.97 10.74
C MET A 1 16.95 15.65 9.98
N SER A 2 16.03 14.73 10.27
CA SER A 2 16.04 13.38 9.70
C SER A 2 15.94 13.43 8.18
N ARG A 3 16.87 12.77 7.48
CA ARG A 3 16.90 12.67 6.02
C ARG A 3 15.64 11.93 5.59
N ARG A 4 14.57 12.67 5.23
CA ARG A 4 13.37 12.08 4.64
C ARG A 4 13.77 11.45 3.31
N THR A 5 14.02 10.15 3.29
CA THR A 5 14.12 9.38 2.06
C THR A 5 12.77 9.48 1.36
N LYS A 6 12.76 10.11 0.19
CA LYS A 6 11.55 10.23 -0.63
C LYS A 6 11.21 8.83 -1.14
N ILE A 7 10.12 8.25 -0.65
CA ILE A 7 9.63 6.96 -1.13
C ILE A 7 9.07 7.17 -2.53
N ASP A 8 9.65 6.48 -3.52
CA ASP A 8 9.16 6.52 -4.89
C ASP A 8 7.96 5.57 -5.04
N LEU A 9 6.79 6.14 -5.29
CA LEU A 9 5.53 5.42 -5.51
C LEU A 9 5.12 5.41 -6.99
N SER A 10 6.01 5.81 -7.90
CA SER A 10 5.73 5.82 -9.34
C SER A 10 5.62 4.42 -9.95
N LYS A 11 6.25 3.42 -9.32
CA LYS A 11 6.25 2.01 -9.77
C LYS A 11 5.82 1.06 -8.65
N PRO A 12 4.52 1.00 -8.30
CA PRO A 12 4.03 0.12 -7.25
C PRO A 12 4.26 -1.37 -7.53
N ALA A 13 4.30 -1.77 -8.81
CA ALA A 13 4.59 -3.16 -9.20
C ALA A 13 5.98 -3.62 -8.76
N ASP A 14 6.99 -2.75 -8.83
CA ASP A 14 8.36 -3.08 -8.45
C ASP A 14 8.48 -3.21 -6.93
N ILE A 15 7.79 -2.35 -6.18
CA ILE A 15 7.68 -2.43 -4.71
C ILE A 15 7.05 -3.76 -4.31
N ARG A 16 5.93 -4.14 -4.93
CA ARG A 16 5.26 -5.41 -4.67
C ARG A 16 6.16 -6.60 -4.99
N ARG A 17 6.81 -6.59 -6.15
CA ARG A 17 7.74 -7.65 -6.58
C ARG A 17 8.91 -7.81 -5.61
N LEU A 18 9.45 -6.70 -5.08
CA LEU A 18 10.51 -6.73 -4.07
C LEU A 18 10.06 -7.44 -2.79
N LYS A 19 8.78 -7.34 -2.42
CA LYS A 19 8.20 -8.07 -1.28
C LYS A 19 7.82 -9.52 -1.61
N GLY A 20 7.87 -9.93 -2.88
CA GLY A 20 7.46 -11.28 -3.30
C GLY A 20 5.95 -11.54 -3.20
N GLU A 21 5.13 -10.48 -3.12
CA GLU A 21 3.68 -10.59 -2.94
C GLU A 21 2.94 -10.61 -4.28
N ASN A 22 1.81 -11.33 -4.35
CA ASN A 22 0.90 -11.22 -5.48
C ASN A 22 0.08 -9.90 -5.39
N GLN A 23 -0.62 -9.54 -6.47
CA GLN A 23 -1.38 -8.28 -6.51
C GLN A 23 -2.48 -8.24 -5.45
N SER A 24 -3.21 -9.33 -5.24
CA SER A 24 -4.28 -9.38 -4.25
C SER A 24 -3.74 -9.07 -2.85
N ASP A 25 -2.75 -9.82 -2.38
CA ASP A 25 -2.24 -9.69 -1.01
C ASP A 25 -1.63 -8.31 -0.75
N PHE A 26 -0.92 -7.76 -1.74
CA PHE A 26 -0.31 -6.45 -1.62
C PHE A 26 -1.36 -5.33 -1.54
N TRP A 27 -2.32 -5.32 -2.47
CA TRP A 27 -3.27 -4.22 -2.61
C TRP A 27 -4.41 -4.28 -1.60
N PHE A 28 -4.82 -5.48 -1.20
CA PHE A 28 -5.91 -5.68 -0.26
C PHE A 28 -5.60 -5.06 1.11
N ARG A 29 -4.32 -5.11 1.53
CA ARG A 29 -3.80 -4.39 2.69
C ARG A 29 -4.12 -2.88 2.69
N PHE A 30 -4.17 -2.27 1.52
CA PHE A 30 -4.47 -0.85 1.35
C PHE A 30 -5.96 -0.59 1.04
N GLY A 31 -6.83 -1.59 1.22
CA GLY A 31 -8.25 -1.52 0.90
C GLY A 31 -8.55 -1.50 -0.61
N VAL A 32 -7.61 -2.00 -1.43
CA VAL A 32 -7.72 -1.99 -2.88
C VAL A 32 -7.91 -3.43 -3.38
N THR A 33 -8.88 -3.64 -4.26
CA THR A 33 -9.11 -4.96 -4.89
C THR A 33 -7.99 -5.32 -5.86
N GLN A 34 -7.82 -6.61 -6.18
CA GLN A 34 -6.82 -7.05 -7.17
C GLN A 34 -6.94 -6.33 -8.51
N SER A 35 -8.17 -6.18 -9.04
CA SER A 35 -8.41 -5.47 -10.30
C SER A 35 -8.17 -3.96 -10.20
N GLY A 36 -8.41 -3.35 -9.03
CA GLY A 36 -8.02 -1.96 -8.76
C GLY A 36 -6.50 -1.79 -8.72
N GLY A 37 -5.81 -2.70 -8.03
CA GLY A 37 -4.37 -2.74 -7.93
C GLY A 37 -3.67 -2.92 -9.27
N SER A 38 -4.18 -3.83 -10.10
CA SER A 38 -3.68 -4.03 -11.47
C SER A 38 -3.75 -2.76 -12.31
N ARG A 39 -4.81 -1.94 -12.16
CA ARG A 39 -4.92 -0.66 -12.85
C ARG A 39 -3.90 0.35 -12.33
N TYR A 40 -3.64 0.36 -11.02
CA TYR A 40 -2.62 1.22 -10.43
C TYR A 40 -1.18 0.82 -10.81
N GLU A 41 -0.96 -0.46 -11.13
CA GLU A 41 0.33 -0.95 -11.63
C GLU A 41 0.60 -0.63 -13.11
N GLY A 42 -0.45 -0.40 -13.90
CA GLY A 42 -0.32 -0.16 -15.35
C GLY A 42 -0.70 1.25 -15.79
N ASP A 43 -1.98 1.59 -15.67
CA ASP A 43 -2.59 2.64 -16.50
C ASP A 43 -3.26 3.76 -15.71
N ARG A 44 -3.18 3.73 -14.37
CA ARG A 44 -3.89 4.70 -13.52
C ARG A 44 -3.04 5.21 -12.37
N GLU A 45 -3.16 6.50 -12.10
CA GLU A 45 -2.58 7.10 -10.91
C GLU A 45 -3.23 6.55 -9.63
N ILE A 46 -2.38 6.15 -8.67
CA ILE A 46 -2.83 5.76 -7.33
C ILE A 46 -3.51 6.96 -6.63
N PRO A 47 -4.71 6.81 -6.07
CA PRO A 47 -5.37 7.86 -5.32
C PRO A 47 -4.51 8.38 -4.16
N LYS A 48 -4.60 9.68 -3.87
CA LYS A 48 -3.84 10.33 -2.79
C LYS A 48 -3.92 9.62 -1.43
N PRO A 49 -5.09 9.14 -0.96
CA PRO A 49 -5.18 8.43 0.32
C PRO A 49 -4.34 7.14 0.32
N VAL A 50 -4.37 6.37 -0.78
CA VAL A 50 -3.61 5.12 -0.92
C VAL A 50 -2.11 5.42 -0.97
N LYS A 51 -1.68 6.48 -1.68
CA LYS A 51 -0.27 6.91 -1.69
C LYS A 51 0.25 7.24 -0.29
N ILE A 52 -0.54 7.94 0.53
CA ILE A 52 -0.17 8.28 1.91
C ILE A 52 -0.03 7.00 2.74
N LEU A 53 -0.99 6.09 2.63
CA LEU A 53 -0.98 4.82 3.38
C LEU A 53 0.22 3.94 2.98
N MET A 54 0.50 3.84 1.69
CA MET A 54 1.69 3.14 1.18
C MET A 54 2.99 3.79 1.69
N ALA A 55 3.08 5.12 1.72
CA ALA A 55 4.25 5.81 2.25
C ALA A 55 4.46 5.54 3.75
N LEU A 56 3.38 5.52 4.54
CA LEU A 56 3.44 5.15 5.97
C LEU A 56 3.91 3.71 6.16
N TYR A 57 3.42 2.80 5.33
CA TYR A 57 3.79 1.39 5.39
C TYR A 57 5.27 1.17 5.00
N LEU A 58 5.69 1.74 3.87
CA LEU A 58 7.04 1.59 3.35
C LEU A 58 8.10 2.35 4.17
N SER A 59 7.69 3.37 4.93
CA SER A 59 8.57 4.03 5.93
C SER A 59 8.68 3.26 7.24
N GLY A 60 7.92 2.17 7.42
CA GLY A 60 7.91 1.38 8.66
C GLY A 60 7.14 2.04 9.81
N VAL A 61 6.42 3.13 9.56
CA VAL A 61 5.57 3.77 10.59
C VAL A 61 4.40 2.85 10.94
N ILE A 62 3.84 2.19 9.93
CA ILE A 62 2.82 1.15 10.08
C ILE A 62 3.28 -0.17 9.48
N ASP A 63 2.77 -1.25 10.04
CA ASP A 63 3.03 -2.63 9.64
C ASP A 63 1.70 -3.37 9.45
N ASP A 64 1.79 -4.66 9.10
CA ASP A 64 0.61 -5.48 8.83
C ASP A 64 -0.30 -5.62 10.05
N GLN A 65 0.25 -5.60 11.28
CA GLN A 65 -0.53 -5.72 12.51
C GLN A 65 -1.34 -4.45 12.73
N LYS A 66 -0.72 -3.27 12.64
CA LYS A 66 -1.43 -1.99 12.80
C LYS A 66 -2.52 -1.79 11.76
N ILE A 67 -2.31 -2.28 10.54
CA ILE A 67 -3.34 -2.26 9.50
C ILE A 67 -4.51 -3.19 9.88
N ALA A 68 -4.23 -4.39 10.39
CA ALA A 68 -5.28 -5.30 10.86
C ALA A 68 -6.11 -4.69 12.00
N ASP A 69 -5.44 -4.09 12.98
CA ASP A 69 -6.09 -3.44 14.13
C ASP A 69 -6.95 -2.27 13.68
N ALA A 70 -6.45 -1.46 12.73
CA ALA A 70 -7.20 -0.35 12.14
C ALA A 70 -8.44 -0.82 11.37
N CYS A 71 -8.35 -1.92 10.61
CA CYS A 71 -9.52 -2.54 9.96
C CYS A 71 -10.57 -2.98 10.99
N GLY A 72 -10.14 -3.61 12.09
CA GLY A 72 -11.02 -4.00 13.19
C GLY A 72 -11.70 -2.79 13.85
N ALA A 73 -10.95 -1.74 14.15
CA ALA A 73 -11.47 -0.51 14.76
C ALA A 73 -12.46 0.23 13.83
N ALA A 74 -12.23 0.17 12.51
CA ALA A 74 -13.09 0.79 11.51
C ALA A 74 -14.30 -0.07 11.10
N GLY A 75 -14.40 -1.32 11.59
CA GLY A 75 -15.43 -2.27 11.16
C GLY A 75 -15.32 -2.68 9.69
N VAL A 76 -14.13 -2.55 9.09
CA VAL A 76 -13.87 -2.88 7.69
C VAL A 76 -13.35 -4.31 7.63
N LYS A 77 -13.98 -5.15 6.79
CA LYS A 77 -13.43 -6.49 6.51
C LYS A 77 -12.10 -6.33 5.81
N ARG A 78 -11.09 -7.02 6.36
CA ARG A 78 -9.76 -7.05 5.79
C ARG A 78 -9.82 -7.55 4.37
#